data_AF-A0A652L354-F1
#
_entry.id   AF-A0A652L354-F1
#
_cell.length_a   1.000
_cell.length_b   1.000
_cell.length_c   1.000
_cell.angle_alpha   90.00
_cell.angle_beta   90.00
_cell.angle_gamma   90.00
#
_symmetry.space_group_name_H-M   'P 1'
#
loop_
_entity.id
_entity.type
_entity.pdbx_description
1 polymer ?
#
loop_
_entity_poly.entity_id
_entity_poly.type
_entity_poly.pdbx_seq_one_letter_code
_entity_poly.pdbx_strand_id
1 'polypeptide(L)' 'MAVKELLAGMPWWVKWVAIPLIALLVFGGLITSIAMFVIGLLFKVLVFVALVGGLIYVVRKFTSSSTSREDW' A
#
# COMPACT_ATOMS: atom_id res chain seq x y z
N MET A 1 -0.97 6.98 41.53
CA MET A 1 0.11 6.28 42.27
C MET A 1 -0.07 4.76 42.24
N ALA A 2 -1.26 4.21 42.50
CA ALA A 2 -1.51 2.76 42.51
C ALA A 2 -1.14 1.98 41.22
N VAL A 3 -1.34 2.56 40.03
CA VAL A 3 -1.03 1.88 38.75
C VAL A 3 0.47 1.67 38.54
N LYS A 4 1.32 2.58 39.04
CA LYS A 4 2.77 2.46 38.90
C LYS A 4 3.31 1.29 39.73
N GLU A 5 2.71 1.00 40.88
CA GLU A 5 3.14 -0.12 41.75
C GLU A 5 2.82 -1.49 41.14
N LEU A 6 1.71 -1.60 40.40
CA LEU A 6 1.35 -2.82 39.65
C LEU A 6 2.32 -3.13 38.51
N LEU A 7 2.92 -2.11 37.88
CA LEU A 7 3.88 -2.28 36.77
C LEU A 7 5.35 -2.23 37.23
N ALA A 8 5.63 -1.76 38.45
CA ALA A 8 6.98 -1.56 38.98
C ALA A 8 7.69 -2.87 39.39
N GLY A 9 6.95 -3.95 39.65
CA GLY A 9 7.52 -5.28 39.95
C GLY A 9 7.60 -6.25 38.76
N MET A 10 7.13 -5.85 37.57
CA MET A 10 7.01 -6.79 36.45
C MET A 10 8.37 -7.11 35.81
N PRO A 11 8.65 -8.39 35.47
CA PRO A 11 9.90 -8.80 34.85
C PRO A 11 10.18 -8.01 33.58
N TRP A 12 11.43 -7.60 33.37
CA TRP A 12 11.84 -6.79 32.21
C TRP A 12 11.43 -7.44 30.87
N TRP A 13 11.47 -8.77 30.81
CA TRP A 13 11.07 -9.55 29.64
C TRP A 13 9.59 -9.33 29.25
N VAL A 14 8.69 -9.15 30.22
CA VAL A 14 7.25 -8.88 29.94
C VAL A 14 7.10 -7.57 29.18
N LYS A 15 7.85 -6.55 29.60
CA LYS A 15 7.76 -5.20 29.00
C LYS A 15 8.27 -5.19 27.55
N TRP A 16 9.30 -5.97 27.26
CA TRP A 16 9.99 -5.94 25.97
C TRP A 16 9.60 -7.04 24.99
N VAL A 17 9.04 -8.16 25.45
CA VAL A 17 8.69 -9.30 24.60
C VAL A 17 7.19 -9.56 24.63
N ALA A 18 6.59 -9.71 25.82
CA ALA A 18 5.17 -10.03 25.91
C ALA A 18 4.28 -8.89 25.38
N ILE A 19 4.58 -7.64 25.72
CA ILE A 19 3.82 -6.48 25.23
C ILE A 19 3.87 -6.38 23.70
N PRO A 20 5.06 -6.39 23.04
CA PRO A 20 5.11 -6.39 21.57
C PRO A 20 4.44 -7.59 20.93
N LEU A 21 4.58 -8.79 21.50
CA LEU A 21 3.96 -9.99 20.94
C LEU A 21 2.43 -9.87 20.98
N ILE A 22 1.86 -9.42 22.10
CA ILE A 22 0.41 -9.18 22.24
C ILE A 22 -0.04 -8.05 21.31
N ALA A 23 0.73 -6.96 21.22
CA ALA A 23 0.42 -5.89 20.29
C ALA A 23 0.39 -6.40 18.84
N LEU A 24 1.33 -7.25 18.44
CA LEU A 24 1.36 -7.83 17.10
C LEU A 24 0.24 -8.86 16.90
N LEU A 25 -0.20 -9.56 17.94
CA LEU A 25 -1.33 -10.50 17.88
C LEU A 25 -2.67 -9.77 17.75
N VAL A 26 -2.85 -8.68 18.51
CA VAL A 26 -4.07 -7.86 18.52
C VAL A 26 -4.16 -6.95 17.29
N PHE A 27 -3.05 -6.29 16.93
CA PHE A 27 -3.00 -5.32 15.84
C PHE A 27 -2.43 -5.87 14.54
N GLY A 28 -1.87 -7.09 14.52
CA GLY A 28 -1.24 -7.67 13.33
C GLY A 28 -2.17 -7.76 12.13
N GLY A 29 -3.45 -8.07 12.37
CA GLY A 29 -4.48 -8.05 11.32
C GLY A 29 -4.69 -6.64 10.74
N LEU A 30 -4.75 -5.62 11.60
CA LEU A 30 -4.89 -4.22 11.18
C LEU A 30 -3.65 -3.73 10.42
N ILE A 31 -2.45 -4.04 10.93
CA ILE A 31 -1.17 -3.71 10.28
C ILE A 31 -1.09 -4.35 8.89
N THR A 32 -1.40 -5.64 8.79
CA THR A 32 -1.38 -6.38 7.52
C THR A 32 -2.42 -5.82 6.54
N SER A 33 -3.62 -5.48 7.02
CA SER A 33 -4.68 -4.91 6.19
C SER A 33 -4.28 -3.56 5.60
N ILE A 34 -3.70 -2.67 6.42
CA ILE A 34 -3.22 -1.37 5.98
C ILE A 34 -2.06 -1.53 4.98
N ALA A 35 -1.09 -2.41 5.28
CA ALA A 35 0.03 -2.68 4.40
C ALA A 35 -0.45 -3.20 3.02
N MET A 36 -1.32 -4.20 3.01
CA MET A 36 -1.90 -4.76 1.78
C MET A 36 -2.75 -3.75 1.03
N PHE A 37 -3.47 -2.86 1.73
CA PHE A 37 -4.22 -1.78 1.12
C PHE A 37 -3.31 -0.80 0.39
N VAL A 38 -2.22 -0.35 1.03
CA VAL A 38 -1.25 0.57 0.41
C VAL A 38 -0.59 -0.07 -0.81
N ILE A 39 -0.15 -1.32 -0.70
CA ILE A 39 0.46 -2.07 -1.81
C ILE A 39 -0.55 -2.25 -2.95
N GLY A 40 -1.79 -2.62 -2.64
CA GLY A 40 -2.85 -2.78 -3.64
C GLY A 40 -3.22 -1.46 -4.33
N LEU A 41 -3.18 -0.35 -3.59
CA LEU A 41 -3.41 0.99 -4.13
C LEU A 41 -2.27 1.39 -5.08
N LEU A 42 -1.01 1.12 -4.72
CA LEU A 42 0.13 1.35 -5.59
C LEU A 42 0.01 0.53 -6.90
N PHE A 43 -0.37 -0.75 -6.79
CA PHE A 43 -0.60 -1.59 -7.97
C PHE A 43 -1.69 -1.02 -8.88
N LYS A 44 -2.82 -0.56 -8.32
CA LYS A 44 -3.88 0.11 -9.08
C LYS A 44 -3.38 1.34 -9.82
N VAL A 45 -2.51 2.16 -9.18
CA VAL A 45 -1.91 3.33 -9.83
C VAL A 45 -1.05 2.90 -11.02
N LEU A 46 -0.21 1.88 -10.86
CA LEU A 46 0.61 1.35 -11.95
C LEU A 46 -0.25 0.84 -13.12
N VAL A 47 -1.29 0.06 -12.81
CA VAL A 47 -2.24 -0.44 -13.82
C VAL A 47 -2.94 0.71 -14.54
N PHE A 48 -3.37 1.73 -13.80
CA PHE A 48 -4.02 2.90 -14.37
C PHE A 48 -3.10 3.63 -15.36
N VAL A 49 -1.85 3.86 -14.98
CA VAL A 49 -0.84 4.48 -15.86
C VAL A 49 -0.61 3.62 -17.10
N ALA A 50 -0.52 2.29 -16.96
CA ALA A 50 -0.35 1.39 -18.09
C ALA A 50 -1.55 1.45 -19.06
N LEU A 51 -2.78 1.50 -18.54
CA LEU A 51 -3.99 1.62 -19.34
C LEU A 51 -4.04 2.97 -20.08
N VAL A 52 -3.76 4.07 -19.39
CA VAL A 52 -3.72 5.40 -20.01
C VAL A 52 -2.63 5.47 -21.09
N GLY A 53 -1.44 4.97 -20.80
CA GLY A 53 -0.36 4.90 -21.78
C GLY A 53 -0.72 4.06 -23.01
N GLY A 54 -1.36 2.90 -22.80
CA GLY A 54 -1.87 2.05 -23.87
C GLY A 54 -2.92 2.75 -24.72
N LEU A 55 -3.87 3.45 -24.09
CA LEU A 55 -4.89 4.22 -24.80
C LEU A 55 -4.27 5.35 -25.64
N ILE A 56 -3.35 6.12 -25.07
CA ILE A 56 -2.63 7.19 -25.79
C ILE A 56 -1.90 6.60 -27.00
N TYR A 57 -1.22 5.47 -26.82
CA TYR A 57 -0.53 4.78 -27.91
C TYR A 57 -1.48 4.40 -29.04
N VAL A 58 -2.63 3.81 -28.70
CA VAL A 58 -3.68 3.42 -29.65
C VAL A 58 -4.19 4.64 -30.42
N VAL A 59 -4.60 5.70 -29.73
CA VAL A 59 -5.10 6.93 -30.36
C VAL A 59 -4.06 7.52 -31.31
N ARG A 60 -2.81 7.66 -30.84
CA ARG A 60 -1.73 8.20 -31.66
C ARG A 60 -1.47 7.36 -32.89
N LYS A 61 -1.46 6.03 -32.74
CA LYS A 61 -1.25 5.11 -33.85
C LYS A 61 -2.32 5.27 -34.92
N PHE A 62 -3.59 5.41 -34.54
CA PHE A 62 -4.69 5.55 -35.49
C PHE A 62 -4.75 6.96 -36.11
N THR A 63 -4.54 8.03 -35.34
CA THR A 63 -4.50 9.40 -35.87
C THR A 63 -3.30 9.67 -36.78
N SER A 64 -2.10 9.17 -36.45
CA SER A 64 -0.93 9.33 -37.34
C SER A 64 -1.08 8.56 -38.66
N SER A 65 -1.96 7.56 -38.72
CA SER A 65 -2.22 6.80 -39.94
C SER A 65 -3.15 7.53 -40.93
N SER A 66 -3.88 8.57 -40.49
CA SER A 66 -4.80 9.34 -41.34
C SER A 66 -4.17 10.56 -42.03
N THR A 67 -3.05 11.10 -41.54
CA THR A 67 -2.46 12.36 -42.05
C THR A 67 -1.65 12.20 -43.34
N SER A 68 -1.44 10.99 -43.86
CA SER A 68 -0.64 10.75 -45.08
C SER A 68 -1.46 10.76 -46.39
N ARG A 69 -2.69 11.31 -46.39
CA ARG A 69 -3.58 11.31 -47.58
C ARG A 69 -4.06 12.70 -48.04
N GLU A 70 -3.57 13.80 -47.47
CA GLU A 70 -4.06 15.16 -47.78
C GLU A 70 -3.11 16.02 -48.66
N ASP A 71 -2.01 15.46 -49.18
CA ASP A 71 -1.06 16.18 -50.06
C ASP A 71 -1.16 15.77 -51.55
N TRP A 72 -2.36 15.52 -52.09
CA TRP A 72 -2.58 15.33 -53.54
C TRP A 72 -3.65 16.28 -54.09
#